data_AF-A0A102D8M5-F1
#
_entry.id   AF-A0A102D8M5-F1
#
_cell.length_a   1.000
_cell.length_b   1.000
_cell.length_c   1.000
_cell.angle_alpha   90.00
_cell.angle_beta   90.00
_cell.angle_gamma   90.00
#
_symmetry.space_group_name_H-M   'P 1'
#
loop_
_entity.id
_entity.type
_entity.pdbx_description
1 polymer ?
#
loop_
_entity_poly.entity_id
_entity_poly.type
_entity_poly.pdbx_seq_one_letter_code
_entity_poly.pdbx_strand_id
1 'polypeptide(L)'
;MKAVGALGGVAVVAGAVAHFVSDHASKSWLQANKGKLDEALETHKAALSRETETHKLTLKRQELLFARELEAADSFMAVWRKLWPQYSRPEMEWHDAREDVALRLGTVEAMLEDYLERHSVAISATVRESIERARSEAASEKFFEDGPDRDPPKAAIDAAEHVLGAMRAARDTILNDLRR
;
A
#
# COMPACT_ATOMS: atom_id res chain seq x y z
N MET A 1 17.01 93.59 13.28
CA MET A 1 17.43 92.21 12.94
C MET A 1 17.43 91.29 14.16
N LYS A 2 16.26 90.82 14.65
CA LYS A 2 16.18 89.82 15.76
C LYS A 2 15.14 88.70 15.55
N ALA A 3 14.32 88.74 14.49
CA ALA A 3 13.27 87.75 14.27
C ALA A 3 13.73 86.47 13.54
N VAL A 4 14.87 86.51 12.84
CA VAL A 4 15.34 85.39 12.00
C VAL A 4 15.99 84.27 12.83
N GLY A 5 16.62 84.59 13.97
CA GLY A 5 17.24 83.61 14.86
C GLY A 5 16.25 82.78 15.69
N ALA A 6 15.10 83.35 16.06
CA ALA A 6 14.08 82.66 16.84
C ALA A 6 13.31 81.64 15.99
N LEU A 7 13.06 81.93 14.72
CA LEU A 7 12.41 81.00 13.77
C LEU A 7 13.35 79.85 13.37
N GLY A 8 14.65 80.12 13.21
CA GLY A 8 15.65 79.08 12.93
C GLY A 8 15.83 78.09 14.10
N GLY A 9 15.84 78.58 15.35
CA GLY A 9 15.95 77.72 16.54
C GLY A 9 14.75 76.80 16.76
N VAL A 10 13.52 77.31 16.55
CA VAL A 10 12.30 76.50 16.69
C VAL A 10 12.20 75.42 15.60
N ALA A 11 12.62 75.71 14.37
CA ALA A 11 12.66 74.72 13.28
C ALA A 11 13.66 73.59 13.56
N VAL A 12 14.83 73.90 14.14
CA VAL A 12 15.84 72.90 14.51
C VAL A 12 15.34 72.00 15.65
N VAL A 13 14.69 72.57 16.66
CA VAL A 13 14.11 71.80 17.77
C VAL A 13 12.95 70.93 17.29
N ALA A 14 12.07 71.45 16.44
CA ALA A 14 10.98 70.67 15.83
C ALA A 14 11.53 69.53 14.95
N GLY A 15 12.57 69.78 14.16
CA GLY A 15 13.26 68.76 13.37
C GLY A 15 13.93 67.68 14.23
N ALA A 16 14.57 68.06 15.34
CA ALA A 16 15.21 67.13 16.26
C ALA A 16 14.19 66.24 16.99
N VAL A 17 13.06 66.80 17.43
CA VAL A 17 11.98 66.04 18.07
C VAL A 17 11.29 65.13 17.06
N ALA A 18 11.02 65.60 15.84
CA ALA A 18 10.45 64.77 14.77
C ALA A 18 11.38 63.62 14.40
N HIS A 19 12.69 63.86 14.31
CA HIS A 19 13.68 62.82 14.06
C HIS A 19 13.75 61.82 15.21
N PHE A 20 13.73 62.27 16.47
CA PHE A 20 13.77 61.38 17.63
C PHE A 20 12.52 60.51 17.76
N VAL A 21 11.32 61.09 17.55
CA VAL A 21 10.05 60.36 17.58
C VAL A 21 9.96 59.39 16.40
N SER A 22 10.38 59.82 15.20
CA SER A 22 10.43 58.95 14.02
C SER A 22 11.38 57.79 14.22
N ASP A 23 12.58 58.02 14.73
CA ASP A 23 13.60 56.98 14.90
C ASP A 23 13.22 56.00 16.02
N HIS A 24 12.60 56.47 17.10
CA HIS A 24 12.12 55.60 18.20
C HIS A 24 10.86 54.80 17.79
N ALA A 25 9.90 55.43 17.11
CA ALA A 25 8.71 54.75 16.60
C ALA A 25 9.06 53.76 15.48
N SER A 26 9.96 54.12 14.57
CA SER A 26 10.47 53.27 13.50
C SER A 26 11.19 52.04 14.06
N LYS A 27 12.09 52.22 15.03
CA LYS A 27 12.81 51.10 15.67
C LYS A 27 11.85 50.16 16.40
N SER A 28 10.89 50.70 17.14
CA SER A 28 9.87 49.90 17.84
C SER A 28 8.98 49.13 16.88
N TRP A 29 8.56 49.76 15.78
CA TRP A 29 7.75 49.14 14.74
C TRP A 29 8.53 48.07 13.96
N LEU A 30 9.80 48.33 13.62
CA LEU A 30 10.69 47.35 12.99
C LEU A 30 10.97 46.16 13.90
N GLN A 31 11.18 46.37 15.19
CA GLN A 31 11.36 45.28 16.16
C GLN A 31 10.08 44.45 16.31
N ALA A 32 8.92 45.08 16.41
CA ALA A 32 7.64 44.38 16.49
C ALA A 32 7.35 43.55 15.23
N ASN A 33 7.64 44.09 14.04
CA ASN A 33 7.49 43.35 12.79
C ASN A 33 8.50 42.21 12.65
N LYS A 34 9.77 42.42 13.03
CA LYS A 34 10.78 41.36 13.06
C LYS A 34 10.37 40.23 14.01
N GLY A 35 9.92 40.55 15.21
CA GLY A 35 9.43 39.55 16.17
C GLY A 35 8.25 38.74 15.62
N LYS A 36 7.28 39.38 14.96
CA LYS A 36 6.17 38.69 14.29
C LYS A 36 6.62 37.81 13.13
N LEU A 37 7.61 38.26 12.35
CA LEU A 37 8.21 37.49 11.25
C LEU A 37 8.98 36.29 11.77
N ASP A 38 9.74 36.44 12.85
CA ASP A 38 10.48 35.35 13.49
C ASP A 38 9.52 34.32 14.12
N GLU A 39 8.45 34.79 14.78
CA GLU A 39 7.39 33.92 15.31
C GLU A 39 6.64 33.17 14.18
N ALA A 40 6.30 33.86 13.10
CA ALA A 40 5.72 33.23 11.91
C ALA A 40 6.68 32.20 11.28
N LEU A 41 7.98 32.51 11.22
CA LEU A 41 8.98 31.57 10.71
C LEU A 41 9.10 30.33 11.58
N GLU A 42 9.17 30.48 12.90
CA GLU A 42 9.28 29.33 13.81
C GLU A 42 8.00 28.48 13.81
N THR A 43 6.83 29.10 13.75
CA THR A 43 5.55 28.36 13.60
C THR A 43 5.47 27.62 12.27
N HIS A 44 5.87 28.24 11.16
CA HIS A 44 5.94 27.57 9.86
C HIS A 44 6.97 26.44 9.83
N LYS A 45 8.15 26.62 10.43
CA LYS A 45 9.16 25.56 10.56
C LYS A 45 8.63 24.39 11.39
N ALA A 46 7.98 24.66 12.52
CA ALA A 46 7.39 23.63 13.36
C ALA A 46 6.27 22.87 12.63
N ALA A 47 5.42 23.58 11.89
CA ALA A 47 4.37 22.99 11.07
C ALA A 47 4.96 22.09 9.96
N LEU A 48 5.94 22.59 9.21
CA LEU A 48 6.64 21.82 8.17
C LEU A 48 7.32 20.58 8.76
N SER A 49 8.01 20.71 9.89
CA SER A 49 8.64 19.57 10.56
C SER A 49 7.60 18.50 10.89
N ARG A 50 6.45 18.89 11.45
CA ARG A 50 5.38 17.97 11.82
C ARG A 50 4.74 17.29 10.61
N GLU A 51 4.49 18.03 9.54
CA GLU A 51 3.98 17.49 8.29
C GLU A 51 4.97 16.49 7.69
N THR A 52 6.26 16.80 7.67
CA THR A 52 7.27 15.88 7.14
C THR A 52 7.37 14.58 7.93
N GLU A 53 7.26 14.63 9.27
CA GLU A 53 7.22 13.43 10.10
C GLU A 53 5.97 12.59 9.83
N THR A 54 4.82 13.24 9.70
CA THR A 54 3.55 12.57 9.38
C THR A 54 3.63 11.88 8.02
N HIS A 55 4.15 12.57 7.00
CA HIS A 55 4.36 11.99 5.68
C HIS A 55 5.33 10.82 5.70
N LYS A 56 6.45 10.93 6.44
CA LYS A 56 7.40 9.82 6.62
C LYS A 56 6.74 8.59 7.26
N LEU A 57 5.90 8.79 8.27
CA LEU A 57 5.18 7.69 8.92
C LEU A 57 4.17 7.04 7.97
N THR A 58 3.44 7.83 7.19
CA THR A 58 2.50 7.31 6.18
C THR A 58 3.23 6.51 5.11
N LEU A 59 4.34 7.03 4.58
CA LEU A 59 5.15 6.33 3.59
C LEU A 59 5.68 5.00 4.12
N LYS A 60 6.22 4.98 5.36
CA LYS A 60 6.67 3.74 5.99
C LYS A 60 5.56 2.72 6.18
N ARG A 61 4.35 3.15 6.52
CA ARG A 61 3.19 2.26 6.65
C ARG A 61 2.80 1.66 5.30
N GLN A 62 2.81 2.46 4.25
CA GLN A 62 2.57 1.99 2.88
C GLN A 62 3.64 1.00 2.45
N GLU A 63 4.92 1.29 2.69
CA GLU A 63 6.04 0.39 2.38
C GLU A 63 5.90 -0.96 3.07
N LEU A 64 5.55 -0.98 4.37
CA LEU A 64 5.32 -2.23 5.10
C LEU A 64 4.13 -3.03 4.57
N LEU A 65 3.07 -2.35 4.11
CA LEU A 65 1.92 -3.01 3.50
C LEU A 65 2.30 -3.62 2.15
N PHE A 66 2.94 -2.84 1.27
CA PHE A 66 3.41 -3.30 -0.03
C PHE A 66 4.39 -4.47 0.08
N ALA A 67 5.29 -4.45 1.06
CA ALA A 67 6.20 -5.57 1.30
C ALA A 67 5.44 -6.87 1.61
N ARG A 68 4.37 -6.80 2.42
CA ARG A 68 3.53 -7.96 2.74
C ARG A 68 2.69 -8.43 1.55
N GLU A 69 2.19 -7.49 0.74
CA GLU A 69 1.46 -7.80 -0.49
C GLU A 69 2.36 -8.51 -1.51
N LEU A 70 3.61 -8.05 -1.64
CA LEU A 70 4.60 -8.68 -2.52
C LEU A 70 4.97 -10.09 -2.02
N GLU A 71 5.20 -10.26 -0.72
CA GLU A 71 5.45 -11.57 -0.12
C GLU A 71 4.28 -12.54 -0.35
N ALA A 72 3.04 -12.07 -0.16
CA ALA A 72 1.84 -12.85 -0.45
C ALA A 72 1.77 -13.24 -1.93
N ALA A 73 2.05 -12.31 -2.85
CA ALA A 73 2.03 -12.59 -4.27
C ALA A 73 3.11 -13.62 -4.68
N ASP A 74 4.32 -13.51 -4.17
CA ASP A 74 5.40 -14.48 -4.44
C ASP A 74 5.04 -15.88 -3.93
N SER A 75 4.50 -15.95 -2.72
CA SER A 75 3.98 -17.18 -2.10
C SER A 75 2.86 -17.78 -2.94
N PHE A 76 1.92 -16.96 -3.41
CA PHE A 76 0.84 -17.39 -4.30
C PHE A 76 1.38 -17.97 -5.62
N MET A 77 2.35 -17.30 -6.24
CA MET A 77 2.97 -17.80 -7.48
C MET A 77 3.68 -19.13 -7.27
N ALA A 78 4.22 -19.38 -6.08
CA ALA A 78 4.80 -20.68 -5.72
C ALA A 78 3.73 -21.76 -5.58
N VAL A 79 2.60 -21.46 -4.94
CA VAL A 79 1.43 -22.35 -4.85
C VAL A 79 0.88 -22.65 -6.25
N TRP A 80 0.67 -21.62 -7.07
CA TRP A 80 0.18 -21.73 -8.45
C TRP A 80 1.04 -22.65 -9.30
N ARG A 81 2.38 -22.49 -9.26
CA ARG A 81 3.31 -23.33 -10.04
C ARG A 81 3.30 -24.79 -9.61
N LYS A 82 3.04 -25.09 -8.33
CA LYS A 82 2.93 -26.45 -7.81
C LYS A 82 1.59 -27.09 -8.16
N LEU A 83 0.53 -26.29 -8.19
CA LEU A 83 -0.81 -26.71 -8.56
C LEU A 83 -0.96 -26.96 -10.06
N TRP A 84 -0.32 -26.11 -10.89
CA TRP A 84 -0.48 -26.15 -12.33
C TRP A 84 -0.01 -27.51 -12.89
N PRO A 85 -0.84 -28.20 -13.68
CA PRO A 85 -0.47 -29.51 -14.21
C PRO A 85 0.77 -29.38 -15.10
N GLN A 86 1.74 -30.27 -14.84
CA GLN A 86 2.95 -30.34 -15.64
C GLN A 86 2.76 -31.36 -16.75
N TYR A 87 3.16 -30.96 -17.95
CA TYR A 87 3.11 -31.83 -19.11
C TYR A 87 4.07 -33.00 -18.93
N SER A 88 3.56 -34.20 -18.74
CA SER A 88 4.37 -35.39 -18.43
C SER A 88 4.61 -36.29 -19.65
N ARG A 89 3.75 -36.22 -20.68
CA ARG A 89 3.82 -37.06 -21.89
C ARG A 89 3.37 -36.31 -23.15
N PRO A 90 3.95 -36.58 -24.34
CA PRO A 90 3.62 -35.92 -25.61
C PRO A 90 2.16 -36.03 -26.10
N GLU A 91 1.42 -37.02 -25.60
CA GLU A 91 0.02 -37.24 -25.92
C GLU A 91 -0.96 -36.79 -24.83
N MET A 92 -0.44 -36.18 -23.75
CA MET A 92 -1.26 -35.72 -22.62
C MET A 92 -2.21 -34.60 -23.06
N GLU A 93 -3.51 -34.82 -22.87
CA GLU A 93 -4.52 -33.82 -23.15
C GLU A 93 -4.87 -33.01 -21.89
N TRP A 94 -5.65 -31.94 -22.07
CA TRP A 94 -6.17 -31.17 -20.94
C TRP A 94 -7.07 -32.01 -20.02
N HIS A 95 -7.68 -33.07 -20.55
CA HIS A 95 -8.44 -34.01 -19.75
C HIS A 95 -7.56 -34.72 -18.73
N ASP A 96 -6.48 -35.35 -19.18
CA ASP A 96 -5.50 -36.06 -18.34
C ASP A 96 -4.87 -35.12 -17.30
N ALA A 97 -4.60 -33.87 -17.70
CA ALA A 97 -4.10 -32.83 -16.80
C ALA A 97 -5.05 -32.52 -15.63
N ARG A 98 -6.37 -32.56 -15.87
CA ARG A 98 -7.37 -32.36 -14.82
C ARG A 98 -7.50 -33.58 -13.93
N GLU A 99 -7.38 -34.79 -14.48
CA GLU A 99 -7.35 -36.03 -13.69
C GLU A 99 -6.19 -36.05 -12.71
N ASP A 100 -4.99 -35.67 -13.16
CA ASP A 100 -3.80 -35.56 -12.31
C ASP A 100 -4.00 -34.59 -11.13
N VAL A 101 -4.74 -33.50 -11.35
CA VAL A 101 -5.08 -32.52 -10.31
C VAL A 101 -6.22 -33.04 -9.41
N ALA A 102 -7.21 -33.73 -9.98
CA ALA A 102 -8.30 -34.36 -9.24
C ALA A 102 -7.79 -35.38 -8.22
N LEU A 103 -6.79 -36.19 -8.60
CA LEU A 103 -6.11 -37.15 -7.71
C LEU A 103 -5.37 -36.51 -6.54
N ARG A 104 -5.13 -35.20 -6.56
CA ARG A 104 -4.41 -34.48 -5.50
C ARG A 104 -5.23 -33.39 -4.82
N LEU A 105 -6.55 -33.37 -4.97
CA LEU A 105 -7.42 -32.33 -4.39
C LEU A 105 -7.21 -32.15 -2.87
N GLY A 106 -6.95 -33.23 -2.12
CA GLY A 106 -6.61 -33.13 -0.70
C GLY A 106 -5.30 -32.37 -0.43
N THR A 107 -4.27 -32.55 -1.29
CA THR A 107 -3.03 -31.75 -1.20
C THR A 107 -3.27 -30.30 -1.62
N VAL A 108 -4.12 -30.09 -2.63
CA VAL A 108 -4.48 -28.75 -3.10
C VAL A 108 -5.19 -27.96 -2.01
N GLU A 109 -6.21 -28.53 -1.39
CA GLU A 109 -6.92 -27.92 -0.26
C GLU A 109 -5.96 -27.48 0.84
N ALA A 110 -5.06 -28.38 1.29
CA ALA A 110 -4.09 -28.08 2.34
C ALA A 110 -3.12 -26.94 1.93
N MET A 111 -2.69 -26.91 0.66
CA MET A 111 -1.86 -25.82 0.15
C MET A 111 -2.60 -24.47 0.12
N LEU A 112 -3.87 -24.46 -0.26
CA LEU A 112 -4.68 -23.25 -0.29
C LEU A 112 -5.02 -22.76 1.12
N GLU A 113 -5.27 -23.68 2.05
CA GLU A 113 -5.47 -23.37 3.47
C GLU A 113 -4.22 -22.73 4.09
N ASP A 114 -3.05 -23.35 3.95
CA ASP A 114 -1.77 -22.81 4.46
C ASP A 114 -1.47 -21.41 3.88
N TYR A 115 -1.79 -21.20 2.61
CA TYR A 115 -1.65 -19.89 1.99
C TYR A 115 -2.58 -18.84 2.62
N LEU A 116 -3.86 -19.18 2.81
CA LEU A 116 -4.85 -18.26 3.40
C LEU A 116 -4.53 -17.94 4.86
N GLU A 117 -4.08 -18.91 5.65
CA GLU A 117 -3.68 -18.68 7.04
C GLU A 117 -2.58 -17.64 7.16
N ARG A 118 -1.60 -17.67 6.25
CA ARG A 118 -0.44 -16.77 6.29
C ARG A 118 -0.69 -15.42 5.64
N HIS A 119 -1.48 -15.37 4.58
CA HIS A 119 -1.53 -14.21 3.68
C HIS A 119 -2.93 -13.60 3.46
N SER A 120 -3.99 -14.11 4.09
CA SER A 120 -5.37 -13.63 3.89
C SER A 120 -5.59 -12.14 4.13
N VAL A 121 -4.79 -11.51 5.00
CA VAL A 121 -4.88 -10.07 5.31
C VAL A 121 -4.14 -9.21 4.28
N ALA A 122 -3.18 -9.78 3.57
CA ALA A 122 -2.32 -9.08 2.61
C ALA A 122 -2.82 -9.19 1.16
N ILE A 123 -3.96 -9.83 0.92
CA ILE A 123 -4.54 -9.99 -0.42
C ILE A 123 -5.89 -9.27 -0.53
N SER A 124 -6.26 -8.89 -1.76
CA SER A 124 -7.56 -8.27 -2.03
C SER A 124 -8.71 -9.25 -1.74
N ALA A 125 -9.87 -8.72 -1.35
CA ALA A 125 -11.04 -9.52 -1.01
C ALA A 125 -11.47 -10.45 -2.16
N THR A 126 -11.36 -9.98 -3.41
CA THR A 126 -11.68 -10.76 -4.62
C THR A 126 -10.76 -11.98 -4.78
N VAL A 127 -9.46 -11.80 -4.54
CA VAL A 127 -8.47 -12.89 -4.59
C VAL A 127 -8.75 -13.88 -3.47
N ARG A 128 -8.99 -13.39 -2.25
CA ARG A 128 -9.33 -14.23 -1.10
C ARG A 128 -10.56 -15.09 -1.37
N GLU A 129 -11.64 -14.49 -1.86
CA GLU A 129 -12.89 -15.22 -2.17
C GLU A 129 -12.67 -16.30 -3.24
N SER A 130 -11.84 -15.99 -4.25
CA SER A 130 -11.51 -16.94 -5.32
C SER A 130 -10.72 -18.15 -4.78
N ILE A 131 -9.77 -17.92 -3.89
CA ILE A 131 -8.99 -18.99 -3.25
C ILE A 131 -9.86 -19.78 -2.26
N GLU A 132 -10.71 -19.12 -1.48
CA GLU A 132 -11.66 -19.79 -0.57
C GLU A 132 -12.65 -20.68 -1.33
N ARG A 133 -13.15 -20.23 -2.49
CA ARG A 133 -13.99 -21.04 -3.37
C ARG A 133 -13.24 -22.27 -3.88
N ALA A 134 -12.04 -22.09 -4.43
CA ALA A 134 -11.21 -23.19 -4.89
C ALA A 134 -10.91 -24.21 -3.77
N ARG A 135 -10.56 -23.73 -2.58
CA ARG A 135 -10.36 -24.60 -1.40
C ARG A 135 -11.62 -25.39 -1.07
N SER A 136 -12.79 -24.73 -1.08
CA SER A 136 -14.06 -25.38 -0.74
C SER A 136 -14.47 -26.45 -1.77
N GLU A 137 -14.22 -26.20 -3.05
CA GLU A 137 -14.43 -27.19 -4.12
C GLU A 137 -13.50 -28.39 -3.97
N ALA A 138 -12.21 -28.14 -3.73
CA ALA A 138 -11.24 -29.20 -3.46
C ALA A 138 -11.61 -30.02 -2.22
N ALA A 139 -12.07 -29.36 -1.15
CA ALA A 139 -12.49 -30.01 0.08
C ALA A 139 -13.71 -30.93 -0.09
N SER A 140 -14.61 -30.57 -1.00
CA SER A 140 -15.88 -31.28 -1.22
C SER A 140 -15.67 -32.57 -2.01
N GLU A 141 -14.81 -32.53 -3.04
CA GLU A 141 -14.66 -33.62 -4.00
C GLU A 141 -13.38 -34.46 -3.81
N LYS A 142 -12.60 -34.22 -2.74
CA LYS A 142 -11.40 -35.01 -2.42
C LYS A 142 -11.68 -36.44 -1.95
N PHE A 143 -12.93 -36.76 -1.60
CA PHE A 143 -13.29 -38.04 -0.99
C PHE A 143 -13.81 -39.03 -2.03
N PHE A 144 -12.90 -39.83 -2.58
CA PHE A 144 -13.25 -40.98 -3.41
C PHE A 144 -12.28 -42.14 -3.11
N GLU A 145 -12.61 -43.34 -3.59
CA GLU A 145 -11.79 -44.52 -3.34
C GLU A 145 -10.45 -44.41 -4.09
N ASP A 146 -9.41 -43.98 -3.37
CA ASP A 146 -8.03 -43.91 -3.88
C ASP A 146 -7.46 -45.32 -4.12
N GLY A 147 -6.88 -45.53 -5.30
CA GLY A 147 -6.21 -46.78 -5.70
C GLY A 147 -5.34 -46.59 -6.94
N PRO A 148 -4.33 -47.46 -7.16
CA PRO A 148 -3.32 -47.28 -8.22
C PRO A 148 -3.88 -47.34 -9.65
N ASP A 149 -5.08 -47.90 -9.84
CA ASP A 149 -5.69 -48.17 -11.15
C ASP A 149 -7.11 -47.58 -11.29
N ARG A 150 -7.45 -46.52 -10.54
CA ARG A 150 -8.79 -45.91 -10.60
C ARG A 150 -8.76 -44.47 -11.04
N ASP A 151 -9.56 -44.20 -12.07
CA ASP A 151 -9.80 -42.86 -12.58
C ASP A 151 -10.64 -42.05 -11.58
N PRO A 152 -10.32 -40.77 -11.35
CA PRO A 152 -11.11 -39.92 -10.49
C PRO A 152 -12.54 -39.79 -11.04
N PRO A 153 -13.57 -39.73 -10.16
CA PRO A 153 -14.93 -39.54 -10.62
C PRO A 153 -15.05 -38.19 -11.35
N LYS A 154 -16.01 -38.11 -12.29
CA LYS A 154 -16.26 -36.88 -13.06
C LYS A 154 -16.38 -35.63 -12.17
N ALA A 155 -17.04 -35.74 -11.02
CA ALA A 155 -17.20 -34.63 -10.08
C ALA A 155 -15.85 -34.07 -9.58
N ALA A 156 -14.86 -34.93 -9.31
CA ALA A 156 -13.52 -34.52 -8.91
C ALA A 156 -12.74 -33.87 -10.06
N ILE A 157 -12.92 -34.36 -11.29
CA ILE A 157 -12.33 -33.74 -12.50
C ILE A 157 -12.93 -32.35 -12.75
N ASP A 158 -14.25 -32.22 -12.63
CA ASP A 158 -14.96 -30.94 -12.78
C ASP A 158 -14.52 -29.95 -11.67
N ALA A 159 -14.35 -30.42 -10.43
CA ALA A 159 -13.81 -29.61 -9.35
C ALA A 159 -12.35 -29.18 -9.60
N ALA A 160 -11.51 -30.06 -10.13
CA ALA A 160 -10.14 -29.71 -10.51
C ALA A 160 -10.11 -28.59 -11.56
N GLU A 161 -11.02 -28.62 -12.54
CA GLU A 161 -11.17 -27.55 -13.52
C GLU A 161 -11.56 -26.22 -12.87
N HIS A 162 -12.56 -26.23 -11.99
CA HIS A 162 -13.01 -25.02 -11.31
C HIS A 162 -11.91 -24.43 -10.42
N VAL A 163 -11.18 -25.28 -9.70
CA VAL A 163 -10.02 -24.90 -8.90
C VAL A 163 -8.95 -24.22 -9.76
N LEU A 164 -8.58 -24.83 -10.88
CA LEU A 164 -7.59 -24.27 -11.81
C LEU A 164 -8.06 -22.94 -12.41
N GLY A 165 -9.36 -22.85 -12.75
CA GLY A 165 -9.99 -21.64 -13.25
C GLY A 165 -9.96 -20.49 -12.23
N ALA A 166 -10.38 -20.77 -10.98
CA ALA A 166 -10.39 -19.81 -9.89
C ALA A 166 -8.96 -19.33 -9.55
N MET A 167 -8.00 -20.25 -9.49
CA MET A 167 -6.60 -19.93 -9.22
C MET A 167 -5.95 -19.14 -10.36
N ARG A 168 -6.34 -19.40 -11.63
CA ARG A 168 -5.92 -18.57 -12.77
C ARG A 168 -6.47 -17.15 -12.67
N ALA A 169 -7.75 -17.00 -12.34
CA ALA A 169 -8.37 -15.70 -12.15
C ALA A 169 -7.69 -14.92 -11.01
N ALA A 170 -7.46 -15.57 -9.86
CA ALA A 170 -6.75 -14.99 -8.73
C ALA A 170 -5.33 -14.53 -9.12
N ARG A 171 -4.60 -15.34 -9.91
CA ARG A 171 -3.28 -14.97 -10.45
C ARG A 171 -3.34 -13.68 -11.25
N ASP A 172 -4.27 -13.60 -12.19
CA ASP A 172 -4.39 -12.45 -13.08
C ASP A 172 -4.80 -11.19 -12.30
N THR A 173 -5.65 -11.32 -11.27
CA THR A 173 -5.97 -10.23 -10.34
C THR A 173 -4.74 -9.77 -9.55
N ILE A 174 -3.99 -10.67 -8.92
CA ILE A 174 -2.76 -10.33 -8.17
C ILE A 174 -1.76 -9.57 -9.07
N LEU A 175 -1.53 -10.06 -10.29
CA LEU A 175 -0.61 -9.41 -11.23
C LEU A 175 -1.09 -8.01 -11.66
N ASN A 176 -2.40 -7.80 -11.74
CA ASN A 176 -2.97 -6.50 -12.05
C ASN A 176 -2.90 -5.55 -10.85
N ASP A 177 -3.10 -6.05 -9.64
CA ASP A 177 -3.04 -5.24 -8.40
C ASP A 177 -1.60 -4.76 -8.15
N LEU A 178 -0.58 -5.59 -8.39
CA LEU A 178 0.84 -5.21 -8.23
C LEU A 178 1.37 -4.20 -9.26
N ARG A 179 0.67 -4.02 -10.40
CA ARG A 179 1.08 -3.11 -11.47
C ARG A 179 0.53 -1.68 -11.30
N ARG A 180 -0.30 -1.45 -10.29
CA ARG A 180 -0.91 -0.14 -9.99
C ARG A 180 0.00 0.69 -9.10
#